data_AF-A0A7S3UNL0-F1
#
_entry.id   AF-A0A7S3UNL0-F1
#
_cell.length_a   1.000
_cell.length_b   1.000
_cell.length_c   1.000
_cell.angle_alpha   90.00
_cell.angle_beta   90.00
_cell.angle_gamma   90.00
#
_symmetry.space_group_name_H-M   'P 1'
#
loop_
_entity.id
_entity.type
_entity.pdbx_description
1 polymer ?
#
loop_
_entity_poly.entity_id
_entity_poly.type
_entity_poly.pdbx_seq_one_letter_code
_entity_poly.pdbx_strand_id
1 'polypeptide(L)'
;LEEASGIVIIIVSLLGCSATSKQNRCLLSIFLVVIGALFALLCVAAIASTIYMSNLNKISDMNFNQLNTLTGSDKGTYDFIRESYGTTYNTSRCSGGECRFIGPAFGCTAITCEASSSVANTLNDWLAEGIKAQGITQQSFSTCVSLATSDASFEGGQSGASAWCGSSTRVIGLINGWSLGMLIGL
;
A
#
# COMPACT_ATOMS: atom_id res chain seq x y z
N LEU A 1 10.41 -1.42 9.89
CA LEU A 1 11.09 -2.25 8.87
C LEU A 1 12.43 -1.66 8.44
N GLU A 2 12.59 -0.33 8.44
CA GLU A 2 13.88 0.32 8.11
C GLU A 2 15.05 -0.12 9.01
N GLU A 3 14.83 -0.25 10.32
CA GLU A 3 15.87 -0.67 11.28
C GLU A 3 16.37 -2.11 11.08
N ALA A 4 15.47 -3.03 10.70
CA ALA A 4 15.82 -4.44 10.52
C ALA A 4 16.67 -4.67 9.25
N SER A 5 16.46 -3.86 8.21
CA SER A 5 17.20 -3.97 6.95
C SER A 5 18.68 -3.63 7.10
N GLY A 6 19.01 -2.60 7.90
CA GLY A 6 20.40 -2.16 8.10
C GLY A 6 21.24 -3.19 8.86
N ILE A 7 20.67 -3.85 9.86
CA ILE A 7 21.36 -4.86 10.67
C ILE A 7 21.76 -6.07 9.80
N VAL A 8 20.91 -6.49 8.88
CA VAL A 8 21.20 -7.63 7.97
C VAL A 8 22.38 -7.31 7.05
N ILE A 9 22.44 -6.09 6.49
CA ILE A 9 23.53 -5.67 5.60
C ILE A 9 24.87 -5.67 6.34
N ILE A 10 24.89 -5.19 7.59
CA ILE A 10 26.09 -5.16 8.42
C ILE A 10 26.58 -6.58 8.73
N ILE A 11 25.68 -7.49 9.12
CA ILE A 11 26.04 -8.88 9.44
C ILE A 11 26.58 -9.60 8.19
N VAL A 12 25.94 -9.46 7.04
CA VAL A 12 26.39 -10.07 5.78
C VAL A 12 27.76 -9.53 5.37
N SER A 13 27.99 -8.23 5.54
CA SER A 13 29.29 -7.59 5.24
C SER A 13 30.42 -8.09 6.15
N LEU A 14 30.16 -8.24 7.45
CA LEU A 14 31.13 -8.76 8.42
C LEU A 14 31.46 -10.24 8.16
N LEU A 15 30.46 -11.05 7.82
CA LEU A 15 30.65 -12.45 7.44
C LEU A 15 31.48 -12.59 6.16
N GLY A 16 31.23 -11.74 5.16
CA GLY A 16 32.01 -11.69 3.93
C GLY A 16 33.49 -11.36 4.18
N CYS A 17 33.76 -10.25 4.90
CA CYS A 17 35.12 -9.85 5.25
C CYS A 17 35.88 -10.92 6.06
N SER A 18 35.19 -11.56 7.01
CA SER A 18 35.79 -12.60 7.87
C SER A 18 36.08 -13.90 7.09
N ALA A 19 35.20 -14.27 6.15
CA ALA A 19 35.37 -15.45 5.31
C ALA A 19 36.57 -15.30 4.35
N THR A 20 36.75 -14.13 3.75
CA THR A 20 37.87 -13.85 2.83
C THR A 20 39.21 -13.76 3.56
N SER A 21 39.23 -13.13 4.74
CA SER A 21 40.47 -12.93 5.51
C SER A 21 41.06 -14.24 6.05
N LYS A 22 40.23 -15.20 6.49
CA LYS A 22 40.71 -16.45 7.10
C LYS A 22 40.75 -17.66 6.15
N GLN A 23 40.36 -17.51 4.88
CA GLN A 23 40.28 -18.61 3.89
C GLN A 23 39.62 -19.90 4.41
N ASN A 24 38.72 -19.78 5.39
CA ASN A 24 38.08 -20.95 5.98
C ASN A 24 36.96 -21.40 5.05
N ARG A 25 37.16 -22.55 4.39
CA ARG A 25 36.21 -23.14 3.43
C ARG A 25 34.79 -23.30 3.99
N CYS A 26 34.67 -23.54 5.31
CA CYS A 26 33.36 -23.66 5.98
C CYS A 26 32.62 -22.31 6.03
N LEU A 27 33.30 -21.22 6.42
CA LEU A 27 32.72 -19.88 6.45
C LEU A 27 32.34 -19.39 5.06
N LEU A 28 33.17 -19.70 4.05
CA LEU A 28 32.88 -19.36 2.66
C LEU A 28 31.62 -20.09 2.15
N SER A 29 31.44 -21.36 2.53
CA SER A 29 30.25 -22.15 2.16
C SER A 29 28.98 -21.60 2.80
N ILE A 30 29.01 -21.27 4.10
CA ILE A 30 27.87 -20.66 4.80
C ILE A 30 27.50 -19.31 4.18
N PHE A 31 28.50 -18.46 3.90
CA PHE A 31 28.28 -17.18 3.24
C PHE A 31 27.61 -17.35 1.87
N LEU A 32 28.07 -18.31 1.07
CA LEU A 32 27.50 -18.59 -0.26
C LEU A 32 26.06 -19.09 -0.15
N VAL A 33 25.74 -19.95 0.82
CA VAL A 33 24.36 -20.40 1.08
C VAL A 33 23.46 -19.23 1.49
N VAL A 34 23.94 -18.34 2.38
CA VAL A 34 23.17 -17.16 2.83
C VAL A 34 22.92 -16.21 1.66
N ILE A 35 23.94 -15.90 0.86
CA ILE A 35 23.75 -15.06 -0.34
C ILE A 35 22.86 -15.74 -1.37
N GLY A 36 23.01 -17.04 -1.60
CA GLY A 36 22.15 -17.79 -2.51
C GLY A 36 20.68 -17.77 -2.06
N ALA A 37 20.42 -17.92 -0.77
CA ALA A 37 19.08 -17.81 -0.20
C ALA A 37 18.51 -16.39 -0.34
N LEU A 38 19.31 -15.36 -0.05
CA LEU A 38 18.91 -13.96 -0.24
C LEU A 38 18.60 -13.68 -1.72
N PHE A 39 19.42 -14.17 -2.64
CA PHE A 39 19.18 -14.03 -4.08
C PHE A 39 17.88 -14.72 -4.51
N ALA A 40 17.63 -15.95 -4.04
CA ALA A 40 16.38 -16.64 -4.32
C ALA A 40 15.15 -15.87 -3.79
N LEU A 41 15.24 -15.30 -2.58
CA LEU A 41 14.19 -14.45 -2.03
C LEU A 41 13.98 -13.18 -2.86
N LEU A 42 15.04 -12.54 -3.34
CA LEU A 42 14.97 -11.38 -4.22
C LEU A 42 14.31 -11.75 -5.57
N CYS A 43 14.62 -12.92 -6.14
CA CYS A 43 13.95 -13.39 -7.35
C CYS A 43 12.44 -13.59 -7.13
N VAL A 44 12.04 -14.20 -6.02
CA VAL A 44 10.62 -14.37 -5.68
C VAL A 44 9.94 -13.01 -5.50
N ALA A 45 10.59 -12.08 -4.79
CA ALA A 45 10.06 -10.73 -4.59
C ALA A 45 9.93 -9.95 -5.91
N ALA A 46 10.88 -10.10 -6.84
CA ALA A 46 10.84 -9.48 -8.16
C ALA A 46 9.68 -10.03 -9.01
N ILE A 47 9.48 -11.35 -9.03
CA ILE A 47 8.36 -11.98 -9.73
C ILE A 47 7.03 -11.53 -9.12
N ALA A 48 6.92 -11.55 -7.78
CA ALA A 48 5.72 -11.07 -7.08
C ALA A 48 5.43 -9.59 -7.38
N SER A 49 6.46 -8.74 -7.43
CA SER A 49 6.33 -7.32 -7.78
C SER A 49 5.83 -7.14 -9.21
N THR A 50 6.27 -7.98 -10.15
CA THR A 50 5.82 -7.92 -11.54
C THR A 50 4.33 -8.23 -11.67
N ILE A 51 3.86 -9.26 -10.97
CA ILE A 51 2.42 -9.62 -10.94
C ILE A 51 1.62 -8.50 -10.26
N TYR A 52 2.11 -7.99 -9.13
CA TYR A 52 1.48 -6.90 -8.41
C TYR A 52 1.36 -5.64 -9.27
N MET A 53 2.40 -5.27 -10.01
CA MET A 53 2.40 -4.12 -10.93
C MET A 53 1.46 -4.31 -12.11
N SER A 54 1.36 -5.52 -12.66
CA SER A 54 0.37 -5.81 -13.71
C SER A 54 -1.06 -5.61 -13.22
N ASN A 55 -1.38 -6.13 -12.04
CA ASN A 55 -2.70 -5.95 -11.44
C ASN A 55 -2.93 -4.48 -11.07
N LEU A 56 -1.93 -3.81 -10.50
CA LEU A 56 -1.97 -2.40 -10.10
C LEU A 56 -2.26 -1.46 -11.27
N ASN A 57 -1.56 -1.64 -12.39
CA ASN A 57 -1.85 -0.90 -13.62
C ASN A 57 -3.30 -1.10 -14.06
N LYS A 58 -3.76 -2.35 -14.08
CA LYS A 58 -5.12 -2.70 -14.47
C LYS A 58 -6.18 -2.07 -13.57
N ILE A 59 -6.01 -2.13 -12.23
CA ILE A 59 -6.96 -1.51 -11.31
C ILE A 59 -6.88 0.02 -11.32
N SER A 60 -5.73 0.61 -11.70
CA SER A 60 -5.57 2.06 -11.79
C SER A 60 -6.35 2.67 -12.96
N ASP A 61 -6.59 1.90 -14.01
CA ASP A 61 -7.40 2.31 -15.16
C ASP A 61 -8.92 2.10 -14.92
N MET A 62 -9.30 1.46 -13.82
CA MET A 62 -10.70 1.21 -13.50
C MET A 62 -11.37 2.41 -12.85
N ASN A 63 -12.64 2.61 -13.17
CA ASN A 63 -13.47 3.59 -12.47
C ASN A 63 -13.87 3.07 -11.08
N PHE A 64 -14.34 3.99 -10.24
CA PHE A 64 -14.71 3.68 -8.86
C PHE A 64 -15.74 2.55 -8.72
N ASN A 65 -16.70 2.46 -9.63
CA ASN A 65 -17.71 1.40 -9.57
C ASN A 65 -17.13 0.02 -9.91
N GLN A 66 -16.20 -0.05 -10.87
CA GLN A 66 -15.51 -1.29 -11.22
C GLN A 66 -14.66 -1.82 -10.05
N LEU A 67 -14.04 -0.93 -9.26
CA LEU A 67 -13.28 -1.31 -8.07
C LEU A 67 -14.11 -2.08 -7.02
N ASN A 68 -15.43 -1.86 -6.96
CA ASN A 68 -16.33 -2.59 -6.06
C ASN A 68 -16.64 -4.03 -6.53
N THR A 69 -16.26 -4.39 -7.75
CA THR A 69 -16.61 -5.68 -8.38
C THR A 69 -15.40 -6.57 -8.66
N LEU A 70 -14.23 -6.20 -8.11
CA LEU A 70 -12.99 -6.93 -8.32
C LEU A 70 -13.06 -8.37 -7.79
N THR A 71 -12.39 -9.27 -8.50
CA THR A 71 -12.26 -10.69 -8.14
C THR A 71 -10.83 -11.17 -8.38
N GLY A 72 -10.47 -12.33 -7.83
CA GLY A 72 -9.17 -12.97 -8.05
C GLY A 72 -7.98 -12.12 -7.58
N SER A 73 -6.91 -12.12 -8.37
CA SER A 73 -5.65 -11.42 -8.04
C SER A 73 -5.79 -9.89 -8.01
N ASP A 74 -6.67 -9.32 -8.84
CA ASP A 74 -6.94 -7.88 -8.85
C ASP A 74 -7.56 -7.43 -7.53
N LYS A 75 -8.49 -8.23 -6.99
CA LYS A 75 -9.07 -8.00 -5.67
C LYS A 75 -8.01 -8.08 -4.58
N GLY A 76 -7.11 -9.06 -4.64
CA GLY A 76 -6.02 -9.20 -3.67
C GLY A 76 -5.10 -7.97 -3.64
N THR A 77 -4.73 -7.43 -4.80
CA THR A 77 -3.96 -6.18 -4.89
C THR A 77 -4.72 -4.99 -4.32
N TYR A 78 -6.01 -4.85 -4.65
CA TYR A 78 -6.86 -3.78 -4.13
C TYR A 78 -7.05 -3.87 -2.60
N ASP A 79 -7.33 -5.08 -2.08
CA ASP A 79 -7.48 -5.33 -0.65
C ASP A 79 -6.19 -4.99 0.09
N PHE A 80 -5.03 -5.41 -0.40
CA PHE A 80 -3.74 -5.07 0.22
C PHE A 80 -3.52 -3.55 0.34
N ILE A 81 -3.85 -2.78 -0.70
CA ILE A 81 -3.75 -1.31 -0.66
C ILE A 81 -4.73 -0.72 0.34
N ARG A 82 -5.98 -1.19 0.31
CA ARG A 82 -7.05 -0.76 1.22
C ARG A 82 -6.70 -1.07 2.68
N GLU A 83 -6.22 -2.26 2.96
CA GLU A 83 -5.76 -2.70 4.28
C GLU A 83 -4.60 -1.83 4.75
N SER A 84 -3.58 -1.62 3.91
CA SER A 84 -2.45 -0.76 4.23
C SER A 84 -2.88 0.68 4.57
N TYR A 85 -3.88 1.21 3.84
CA TYR A 85 -4.51 2.49 4.16
C TYR A 85 -5.19 2.44 5.52
N GLY A 86 -6.01 1.41 5.78
CA GLY A 86 -6.71 1.21 7.05
C GLY A 86 -5.76 1.10 8.25
N THR A 87 -4.68 0.33 8.13
CA THR A 87 -3.63 0.21 9.14
C THR A 87 -2.92 1.54 9.36
N THR A 88 -2.60 2.29 8.30
CA THR A 88 -1.98 3.63 8.44
C THR A 88 -2.90 4.60 9.17
N TYR A 89 -4.18 4.58 8.83
CA TYR A 89 -5.23 5.39 9.45
C TYR A 89 -5.38 5.05 10.94
N ASN A 90 -5.45 3.76 11.28
CA ASN A 90 -5.57 3.27 12.66
C ASN A 90 -4.31 3.54 13.50
N THR A 91 -3.14 3.17 12.98
CA THR A 91 -1.84 3.34 13.66
C THR A 91 -1.55 4.81 13.95
N SER A 92 -1.94 5.70 13.04
CA SER A 92 -1.78 7.15 13.22
C SER A 92 -2.87 7.79 14.07
N ARG A 93 -3.82 6.98 14.60
CA ARG A 93 -5.00 7.41 15.37
C ARG A 93 -5.77 8.51 14.66
N CYS A 94 -6.09 8.26 13.39
CA CYS A 94 -6.84 9.20 12.58
C CYS A 94 -8.34 9.15 12.87
N SER A 95 -9.01 10.29 12.69
CA SER A 95 -10.45 10.48 12.77
C SER A 95 -10.92 11.49 11.72
N GLY A 96 -12.23 11.52 11.42
CA GLY A 96 -12.80 12.34 10.35
C GLY A 96 -12.83 11.63 9.00
N GLY A 97 -12.73 12.36 7.89
CA GLY A 97 -12.78 11.78 6.55
C GLY A 97 -14.15 11.22 6.14
N GLU A 98 -15.22 11.66 6.82
CA GLU A 98 -16.58 11.21 6.57
C GLU A 98 -17.12 11.86 5.29
N CYS A 99 -17.32 11.04 4.27
CA CYS A 99 -17.80 11.48 2.97
C CYS A 99 -19.31 11.26 2.82
N ARG A 100 -19.99 12.24 2.22
CA ARG A 100 -21.43 12.19 1.94
C ARG A 100 -21.80 13.02 0.72
N PHE A 101 -22.96 12.68 0.15
CA PHE A 101 -23.60 13.49 -0.89
C PHE A 101 -24.42 14.61 -0.23
N ILE A 102 -24.17 15.85 -0.63
CA ILE A 102 -24.92 17.04 -0.24
C ILE A 102 -25.58 17.57 -1.51
N GLY A 103 -26.77 17.06 -1.83
CA GLY A 103 -27.41 17.29 -3.13
C GLY A 103 -26.61 16.66 -4.27
N PRO A 104 -26.28 17.39 -5.35
CA PRO A 104 -25.45 16.86 -6.45
C PRO A 104 -23.95 16.82 -6.12
N ALA A 105 -23.51 17.46 -5.03
CA ALA A 105 -22.12 17.54 -4.65
C ALA A 105 -21.71 16.36 -3.75
N PHE A 106 -20.50 15.86 -3.96
CA PHE A 106 -19.85 14.90 -3.07
C PHE A 106 -18.76 15.62 -2.27
N GLY A 107 -18.72 15.41 -0.95
CA GLY A 107 -17.75 16.06 -0.10
C GLY A 107 -17.45 15.27 1.17
N CYS A 108 -16.28 15.50 1.74
CA CYS A 108 -15.80 14.80 2.93
C CYS A 108 -15.36 15.78 4.02
N THR A 109 -15.46 15.36 5.28
CA THR A 109 -14.83 16.09 6.39
C THR A 109 -13.31 15.90 6.36
N ALA A 110 -12.58 16.84 6.96
CA ALA A 110 -11.13 16.72 7.06
C ALA A 110 -10.73 15.53 7.96
N ILE A 111 -9.59 14.92 7.65
CA ILE A 111 -8.96 13.88 8.47
C ILE A 111 -8.00 14.54 9.45
N THR A 112 -8.04 14.13 10.71
CA THR A 112 -7.09 14.56 11.75
C THR A 112 -6.46 13.34 12.39
N CYS A 113 -5.14 13.32 12.52
CA CYS A 113 -4.39 12.20 13.09
C CYS A 113 -3.59 12.67 14.31
N GLU A 114 -3.78 12.02 15.45
CA GLU A 114 -3.09 12.40 16.70
C GLU A 114 -1.58 12.16 16.62
N ALA A 115 -1.17 11.08 15.95
CA ALA A 115 0.23 10.66 15.94
C ALA A 115 1.10 11.46 14.96
N SER A 116 0.52 12.00 13.88
CA SER A 116 1.27 12.69 12.83
C SER A 116 0.42 13.62 11.98
N SER A 117 0.76 14.91 12.01
CA SER A 117 0.17 15.92 11.13
C SER A 117 0.56 15.70 9.65
N SER A 118 1.73 15.14 9.38
CA SER A 118 2.17 14.81 8.01
C SER A 118 1.30 13.73 7.38
N VAL A 119 0.94 12.70 8.17
CA VAL A 119 0.01 11.65 7.71
C VAL A 119 -1.36 12.26 7.46
N ALA A 120 -1.87 13.08 8.39
CA ALA A 120 -3.14 13.77 8.21
C ALA A 120 -3.17 14.61 6.92
N ASN A 121 -2.13 15.41 6.66
CA ASN A 121 -2.04 16.21 5.44
C ASN A 121 -2.06 15.34 4.18
N THR A 122 -1.26 14.27 4.16
CA THR A 122 -1.19 13.34 3.03
C THR A 122 -2.55 12.68 2.74
N LEU A 123 -3.24 12.23 3.79
CA LEU A 123 -4.57 11.62 3.65
C LEU A 123 -5.62 12.65 3.18
N ASN A 124 -5.57 13.88 3.67
CA ASN A 124 -6.45 14.95 3.20
C ASN A 124 -6.19 15.33 1.75
N ASP A 125 -4.93 15.34 1.31
CA ASP A 125 -4.58 15.62 -0.09
C ASP A 125 -5.15 14.53 -1.00
N TRP A 126 -4.99 13.25 -0.61
CA TRP A 126 -5.58 12.13 -1.35
C TRP A 126 -7.10 12.20 -1.40
N LEU A 127 -7.74 12.60 -0.30
CA LEU A 127 -9.18 12.76 -0.21
C LEU A 127 -9.68 13.91 -1.10
N ALA A 128 -9.03 15.07 -1.04
CA ALA A 128 -9.39 16.26 -1.80
C ALA A 128 -9.25 16.05 -3.33
N GLU A 129 -8.25 15.29 -3.74
CA GLU A 129 -8.05 14.91 -5.14
C GLU A 129 -8.96 13.76 -5.57
N GLY A 130 -9.19 12.75 -4.72
CA GLY A 130 -10.05 11.61 -4.98
C GLY A 130 -11.50 12.00 -5.27
N ILE A 131 -12.03 12.98 -4.52
CA ILE A 131 -13.39 13.54 -4.73
C ILE A 131 -13.56 14.15 -6.13
N LYS A 132 -12.48 14.65 -6.74
CA LYS A 132 -12.53 15.25 -8.09
C LYS A 132 -12.51 14.19 -9.20
N ALA A 133 -12.10 12.95 -8.89
CA ALA A 133 -12.12 11.86 -9.84
C ALA A 133 -13.57 11.45 -10.12
N GLN A 134 -14.02 11.70 -11.35
CA GLN A 134 -15.39 11.48 -11.79
C GLN A 134 -15.81 10.00 -11.63
N GLY A 135 -17.09 9.75 -11.31
CA GLY A 135 -17.68 8.41 -11.30
C GLY A 135 -18.10 7.86 -9.93
N ILE A 136 -17.88 8.59 -8.84
CA ILE A 136 -18.45 8.22 -7.53
C ILE A 136 -19.95 8.54 -7.54
N THR A 137 -20.77 7.49 -7.49
CA THR A 137 -22.22 7.60 -7.28
C THR A 137 -22.57 7.28 -5.83
N GLN A 138 -23.74 7.71 -5.36
CA GLN A 138 -24.21 7.38 -4.01
C GLN A 138 -24.26 5.87 -3.76
N GLN A 139 -24.73 5.11 -4.76
CA GLN A 139 -24.79 3.66 -4.68
C GLN A 139 -23.39 3.04 -4.59
N SER A 140 -22.50 3.35 -5.55
CA SER A 140 -21.15 2.79 -5.56
C SER A 140 -20.37 3.17 -4.29
N PHE A 141 -20.57 4.38 -3.77
CA PHE A 141 -19.93 4.82 -2.52
C PHE A 141 -20.43 4.02 -1.32
N SER A 142 -21.75 3.85 -1.18
CA SER A 142 -22.32 3.05 -0.10
C SER A 142 -21.88 1.59 -0.15
N THR A 143 -21.75 1.01 -1.35
CA THR A 143 -21.19 -0.33 -1.54
C THR A 143 -19.74 -0.40 -1.09
N CYS A 144 -18.90 0.55 -1.49
CA CYS A 144 -17.49 0.58 -1.08
C CYS A 144 -17.37 0.64 0.45
N VAL A 145 -18.10 1.54 1.11
CA VAL A 145 -18.05 1.68 2.58
C VAL A 145 -18.55 0.42 3.26
N SER A 146 -19.63 -0.19 2.76
CA SER A 146 -20.14 -1.46 3.28
C SER A 146 -19.11 -2.57 3.16
N LEU A 147 -18.46 -2.73 1.99
CA LEU A 147 -17.44 -3.75 1.79
C LEU A 147 -16.25 -3.53 2.72
N ALA A 148 -15.75 -2.29 2.80
CA ALA A 148 -14.59 -1.95 3.62
C ALA A 148 -14.87 -2.14 5.12
N THR A 149 -16.05 -1.76 5.61
CA THR A 149 -16.43 -1.93 7.02
C THR A 149 -16.78 -3.36 7.40
N SER A 150 -17.31 -4.15 6.46
CA SER A 150 -17.62 -5.58 6.69
C SER A 150 -16.38 -6.47 6.73
N ASP A 151 -15.26 -5.97 6.23
CA ASP A 151 -14.02 -6.72 6.17
C ASP A 151 -13.21 -6.53 7.47
N ALA A 152 -13.01 -7.63 8.20
CA ALA A 152 -12.28 -7.63 9.46
C ALA A 152 -10.80 -7.25 9.33
N SER A 153 -10.21 -7.35 8.13
CA SER A 153 -8.84 -6.91 7.85
C SER A 153 -8.69 -5.37 7.85
N PHE A 154 -9.79 -4.64 7.69
CA PHE A 154 -9.75 -3.20 7.60
C PHE A 154 -9.81 -2.54 8.97
N GLU A 155 -8.66 -2.11 9.47
CA GLU A 155 -8.55 -1.55 10.82
C GLU A 155 -9.00 -0.08 10.95
N GLY A 156 -9.31 0.60 9.84
CA GLY A 156 -9.64 2.04 9.85
C GLY A 156 -11.03 2.38 10.41
N GLY A 157 -11.85 1.38 10.75
CA GLY A 157 -13.22 1.57 11.20
C GLY A 157 -14.13 2.26 10.16
N GLN A 158 -15.28 2.76 10.59
CA GLN A 158 -16.26 3.36 9.67
C GLN A 158 -15.77 4.68 9.04
N SER A 159 -15.08 5.51 9.83
CA SER A 159 -14.53 6.80 9.36
C SER A 159 -13.39 6.58 8.36
N GLY A 160 -12.45 5.68 8.66
CA GLY A 160 -11.39 5.30 7.74
C GLY A 160 -11.92 4.64 6.47
N ALA A 161 -13.00 3.84 6.55
CA ALA A 161 -13.63 3.24 5.37
C ALA A 161 -14.27 4.30 4.46
N SER A 162 -14.95 5.28 5.06
CA SER A 162 -15.50 6.44 4.35
C SER A 162 -14.39 7.22 3.63
N ALA A 163 -13.31 7.51 4.35
CA ALA A 163 -12.14 8.22 3.82
C ALA A 163 -11.45 7.45 2.69
N TRP A 164 -11.27 6.13 2.84
CA TRP A 164 -10.74 5.25 1.80
C TRP A 164 -11.62 5.33 0.55
N CYS A 165 -12.93 5.17 0.68
CA CYS A 165 -13.84 5.21 -0.46
C CYS A 165 -13.90 6.60 -1.12
N GLY A 166 -13.60 7.69 -0.40
CA GLY A 166 -13.46 9.01 -0.98
C GLY A 166 -12.12 9.27 -1.68
N SER A 167 -11.08 8.46 -1.40
CA SER A 167 -9.70 8.68 -1.85
C SER A 167 -9.13 7.55 -2.71
N SER A 168 -9.79 6.40 -2.82
CA SER A 168 -9.22 5.15 -3.34
C SER A 168 -8.66 5.27 -4.75
N THR A 169 -9.37 5.94 -5.66
CA THR A 169 -8.91 6.18 -7.05
C THR A 169 -7.61 6.99 -7.08
N ARG A 170 -7.49 8.01 -6.22
CA ARG A 170 -6.27 8.81 -6.11
C ARG A 170 -5.13 8.01 -5.51
N VAL A 171 -5.39 7.27 -4.43
CA VAL A 171 -4.37 6.44 -3.77
C VAL A 171 -3.81 5.40 -4.73
N ILE A 172 -4.69 4.67 -5.43
CA ILE A 172 -4.30 3.66 -6.42
C ILE A 172 -3.50 4.31 -7.56
N GLY A 173 -3.95 5.44 -8.09
CA GLY A 173 -3.23 6.16 -9.15
C GLY A 173 -1.84 6.64 -8.72
N LEU A 174 -1.67 7.10 -7.49
CA LEU A 174 -0.37 7.48 -6.94
C LEU A 174 0.56 6.29 -6.79
N ILE A 175 0.08 5.20 -6.18
CA ILE A 175 0.88 3.98 -6.00
C ILE A 175 1.31 3.45 -7.37
N ASN A 176 0.42 3.49 -8.37
CA ASN A 176 0.79 3.10 -9.73
C ASN A 176 1.91 3.98 -10.30
N GLY A 177 1.77 5.31 -10.22
CA GLY A 177 2.80 6.24 -10.70
C GLY A 177 4.15 6.08 -10.00
N TRP A 178 4.17 5.85 -8.69
CA TRP A 178 5.42 5.62 -7.94
C TRP A 178 6.04 4.28 -8.28
N SER A 179 5.23 3.24 -8.46
CA SER A 179 5.72 1.91 -8.85
C SER A 179 6.42 1.94 -10.21
N LEU A 180 5.87 2.67 -11.19
CA LEU A 180 6.49 2.88 -12.49
C LEU A 180 7.76 3.72 -12.39
N GLY A 181 7.76 4.77 -11.56
CA GLY A 181 8.94 5.59 -11.30
C GLY A 181 10.11 4.81 -10.70
N MET A 182 9.83 3.92 -9.74
CA MET A 182 10.84 3.04 -9.15
C MET A 182 11.39 2.02 -10.15
N LEU A 183 10.58 1.54 -11.11
CA LEU A 183 11.04 0.62 -12.16
C LEU A 183 11.94 1.30 -13.21
N ILE A 184 11.69 2.57 -13.54
CA ILE A 184 12.47 3.30 -14.54
C ILE A 184 13.79 3.84 -13.93
N GLY A 185 13.80 4.09 -12.61
CA GLY A 185 14.97 4.57 -11.89
C GLY A 185 15.96 3.49 -11.42
N LEU A 186 15.60 2.21 -11.55
CA LEU A 186 16.47 1.04 -11.35
C LEU A 186 17.08 0.59 -12.67
#